data_AF-A0A661EU51-F1
#
_entry.id   AF-A0A661EU51-F1
#
_cell.length_a   1.000
_cell.length_b   1.000
_cell.length_c   1.000
_cell.angle_alpha   90.00
_cell.angle_beta   90.00
_cell.angle_gamma   90.00
#
_symmetry.space_group_name_H-M   'P 1'
#
loop_
_entity.id
_entity.type
_entity.pdbx_description
1 polymer ?
#
loop_
_entity_poly.entity_id
_entity_poly.type
_entity_poly.pdbx_seq_one_letter_code
_entity_poly.pdbx_strand_id
1 'polypeptide(L)'
;MVVSAPPSSDLPKRAEVRVEPPNVAGSLLRPDHIYQAMGLVEDPFKITPDLDYLYASSQHIENIRQLEYAAMGGALSVLTGEVGLGKTLICRKILSDFSATDTVKTAYLLNPPQDFGYLMVNVIYDLTGVRVQPRSGNNHYLVEELYRILLEEAKVGRQVVLIIDEAHRLPAEVLEGVRLLTNLETSKQKL
;
A
#
# COMPACT_ATOMS: atom_id res chain seq x y z
N MET A 1 -23.81 -22.39 18.85
CA MET A 1 -24.99 -21.98 18.05
C MET A 1 -24.89 -22.72 16.73
N VAL A 2 -25.72 -23.75 16.54
CA VAL A 2 -25.72 -24.57 15.32
C VAL A 2 -26.53 -23.81 14.28
N VAL A 3 -25.89 -23.36 13.20
CA VAL A 3 -26.59 -22.76 12.06
C VAL A 3 -26.55 -23.76 10.93
N SER A 4 -27.71 -24.38 10.71
CA SER A 4 -28.02 -25.24 9.57
C SER A 4 -28.07 -24.38 8.29
N ALA A 5 -27.42 -24.84 7.23
CA ALA A 5 -27.49 -24.24 5.90
C ALA A 5 -28.83 -24.60 5.22
N PRO A 6 -29.49 -23.65 4.51
CA PRO A 6 -30.67 -23.96 3.71
C PRO A 6 -30.29 -24.63 2.37
N PRO A 7 -31.17 -25.43 1.75
CA PRO A 7 -30.95 -25.99 0.42
C PRO A 7 -31.60 -25.09 -0.64
N SER A 8 -30.84 -24.67 -1.65
CA SER A 8 -31.26 -24.35 -3.03
C SER A 8 -30.05 -23.76 -3.76
N SER A 9 -29.53 -24.38 -4.83
CA SER A 9 -30.13 -24.46 -6.17
C SER A 9 -30.46 -23.08 -6.75
N ASP A 10 -29.44 -22.26 -7.01
CA ASP A 10 -29.43 -21.24 -8.08
C ASP A 10 -28.04 -20.59 -8.20
N LEU A 11 -27.03 -21.41 -8.50
CA LEU A 11 -25.78 -20.89 -9.06
C LEU A 11 -25.99 -20.66 -10.57
N PRO A 12 -25.62 -19.51 -11.13
CA PRO A 12 -25.66 -19.31 -12.58
C PRO A 12 -24.83 -20.41 -13.25
N LYS A 13 -25.43 -21.12 -14.20
CA LYS A 13 -24.73 -22.14 -15.02
C LYS A 13 -23.52 -21.47 -15.65
N ARG A 14 -22.31 -21.81 -15.16
CA ARG A 14 -21.05 -21.43 -15.81
C ARG A 14 -21.13 -21.89 -17.25
N ALA A 15 -21.00 -20.96 -18.19
CA ALA A 15 -20.80 -21.31 -19.58
C ALA A 15 -19.55 -22.21 -19.65
N GLU A 16 -19.70 -23.43 -20.16
CA GLU A 16 -18.57 -24.31 -20.44
C GLU A 16 -17.75 -23.64 -21.55
N VAL A 17 -16.72 -22.89 -21.15
CA VAL A 17 -15.67 -22.45 -22.08
C VAL A 17 -14.91 -23.70 -22.47
N ARG A 18 -15.26 -24.25 -23.63
CA ARG A 18 -14.56 -25.38 -24.23
C ARG A 18 -13.18 -24.88 -24.67
N VAL A 19 -12.19 -25.01 -23.79
CA VAL A 19 -10.78 -24.74 -24.13
C VAL A 19 -10.31 -25.88 -25.01
N GLU A 20 -10.21 -25.65 -26.32
CA GLU A 20 -9.56 -26.60 -27.21
C GLU A 20 -8.10 -26.76 -26.79
N PRO A 21 -7.57 -28.00 -26.73
CA PRO A 21 -6.18 -28.20 -26.37
C PRO A 21 -5.28 -27.47 -27.37
N PRO A 22 -4.25 -26.73 -26.91
CA PRO A 22 -3.37 -25.99 -27.80
C PRO A 22 -2.72 -26.98 -28.79
N ASN A 23 -2.72 -26.64 -30.07
CA ASN A 23 -2.10 -27.46 -31.11
C ASN A 23 -0.56 -27.41 -30.92
N VAL A 24 0.00 -28.42 -30.24
CA VAL A 24 1.40 -28.42 -29.75
C VAL A 24 2.43 -28.80 -30.83
N ALA A 25 2.12 -28.56 -32.12
CA ALA A 25 3.06 -28.80 -33.20
C ALA A 25 4.09 -27.64 -33.29
N GLY A 26 5.11 -27.68 -32.41
CA GLY A 26 6.38 -26.98 -32.60
C GLY A 26 6.58 -25.60 -31.95
N SER A 27 5.63 -25.08 -31.19
CA SER A 27 5.81 -23.82 -30.45
C SER A 27 6.27 -24.07 -29.00
N LEU A 28 7.33 -23.38 -28.55
CA LEU A 28 7.75 -23.36 -27.14
C LEU A 28 6.52 -23.13 -26.24
N LEU A 29 6.26 -24.06 -25.32
CA LEU A 29 5.19 -23.94 -24.34
C LEU A 29 5.45 -22.71 -23.47
N ARG A 30 4.70 -21.64 -23.70
CA ARG A 30 4.67 -20.49 -22.80
C ARG A 30 3.85 -20.87 -21.56
N PRO A 31 4.25 -20.46 -20.34
CA PRO A 31 3.53 -20.76 -19.11
C PRO A 31 2.02 -20.44 -19.20
N ASP A 32 1.66 -19.36 -19.88
CA ASP A 32 0.28 -18.91 -20.08
C ASP A 32 -0.62 -19.98 -20.73
N HIS A 33 -0.09 -20.74 -21.70
CA HIS A 33 -0.85 -21.79 -22.37
C HIS A 33 -1.13 -22.99 -21.46
N ILE A 34 -0.24 -23.26 -20.50
CA ILE A 34 -0.44 -24.32 -19.50
C ILE A 34 -1.56 -23.90 -18.53
N TYR A 35 -1.55 -22.65 -18.08
CA TYR A 35 -2.57 -22.14 -17.16
C TYR A 35 -3.95 -22.09 -17.82
N GLN A 36 -4.03 -21.65 -19.08
CA GLN A 36 -5.28 -21.66 -19.84
C GLN A 36 -5.85 -23.07 -20.04
N ALA A 37 -4.99 -24.07 -20.32
CA ALA A 37 -5.40 -25.47 -20.42
C ALA A 37 -5.92 -26.03 -19.07
N MET A 38 -5.49 -25.46 -17.95
CA MET A 38 -6.01 -25.76 -16.60
C MET A 38 -7.28 -24.94 -16.24
N GLY A 39 -7.78 -24.11 -17.17
CA GLY A 39 -8.97 -23.29 -16.96
C GLY A 39 -8.73 -21.99 -16.17
N LEU A 40 -7.48 -21.56 -16.02
CA LEU A 40 -7.12 -20.29 -15.39
C LEU A 40 -7.12 -19.16 -16.42
N VAL A 41 -7.64 -18.00 -16.04
CA VAL A 41 -7.79 -16.82 -16.91
C VAL A 41 -6.47 -16.04 -17.05
N GLU A 42 -5.60 -16.17 -16.05
CA GLU A 42 -4.30 -15.52 -16.01
C GLU A 42 -3.26 -16.36 -15.26
N ASP A 43 -1.99 -15.95 -15.33
CA ASP A 43 -0.90 -16.58 -14.58
C ASP A 43 -1.13 -16.44 -13.06
N PRO A 44 -1.40 -17.53 -12.33
CA PRO A 44 -1.67 -17.50 -10.90
C PRO A 44 -0.40 -17.30 -10.05
N PHE A 45 0.79 -17.39 -10.65
CA PHE A 45 2.09 -17.23 -10.00
C PHE A 45 2.77 -15.91 -10.36
N LYS A 46 1.99 -14.92 -10.83
CA LYS A 46 2.48 -13.56 -11.01
C LYS A 46 3.13 -13.08 -9.72
N ILE A 47 4.37 -12.62 -9.87
CA ILE A 47 5.14 -12.02 -8.76
C ILE A 47 4.51 -10.67 -8.36
N THR A 48 3.81 -10.01 -9.30
CA THR A 48 3.11 -8.75 -9.04
C THR A 48 1.87 -9.02 -8.17
N PRO A 49 1.80 -8.45 -6.96
CA PRO A 49 0.63 -8.60 -6.10
C PRO A 49 -0.57 -7.91 -6.74
N ASP A 50 -1.64 -8.67 -6.92
CA ASP A 50 -2.94 -8.20 -7.39
C ASP A 50 -3.92 -8.14 -6.21
N LEU A 51 -4.50 -6.97 -5.98
CA LEU A 51 -5.43 -6.73 -4.87
C LEU A 51 -6.77 -7.45 -5.08
N ASP A 52 -7.14 -7.78 -6.32
CA ASP A 52 -8.37 -8.52 -6.64
C ASP A 52 -8.31 -9.97 -6.12
N TYR A 53 -7.09 -10.48 -5.88
CA TYR A 53 -6.83 -11.80 -5.31
C TYR A 53 -6.48 -11.77 -3.81
N LEU A 54 -6.66 -10.63 -3.14
CA LEU A 54 -6.44 -10.55 -1.69
C LEU A 54 -7.42 -11.46 -0.96
N TYR A 55 -6.94 -12.58 -0.43
CA TYR A 55 -7.68 -13.36 0.56
C TYR A 55 -7.70 -12.60 1.89
N ALA A 56 -8.72 -11.76 2.03
CA ALA A 56 -8.97 -10.94 3.20
C ALA A 56 -9.50 -11.83 4.34
N SER A 57 -8.61 -12.60 4.97
CA SER A 57 -8.93 -13.29 6.23
C SER A 57 -9.49 -12.28 7.23
N SER A 58 -10.34 -12.73 8.16
CA SER A 58 -10.89 -11.86 9.21
C SER A 58 -9.81 -11.10 9.98
N GLN A 59 -8.64 -11.73 10.17
CA GLN A 59 -7.48 -11.10 10.80
C GLN A 59 -6.85 -9.99 9.93
N HIS A 60 -6.73 -10.21 8.61
CA HIS A 60 -6.20 -9.18 7.71
C HIS A 60 -7.10 -7.95 7.67
N ILE A 61 -8.42 -8.16 7.61
CA ILE A 61 -9.41 -7.06 7.60
C ILE A 61 -9.32 -6.26 8.90
N GLU A 62 -9.24 -6.95 10.04
CA GLU A 62 -9.14 -6.29 11.33
C GLU A 62 -7.85 -5.47 11.44
N ASN A 63 -6.71 -6.04 11.04
CA ASN A 63 -5.44 -5.33 11.04
C ASN A 63 -5.47 -4.09 10.13
N ILE A 64 -6.06 -4.19 8.93
CA ILE A 64 -6.23 -3.06 8.00
C ILE A 64 -7.02 -1.94 8.68
N ARG A 65 -8.18 -2.25 9.26
CA ARG A 65 -9.04 -1.26 9.93
C ARG A 65 -8.34 -0.58 11.10
N GLN A 66 -7.60 -1.34 11.90
CA GLN A 66 -6.84 -0.79 13.03
C GLN A 66 -5.75 0.17 12.55
N LEU A 67 -5.03 -0.19 11.48
CA LEU A 67 -4.00 0.66 10.88
C LEU A 67 -4.61 1.92 10.26
N GLU A 68 -5.72 1.81 9.53
CA GLU A 68 -6.44 2.95 8.97
C GLU A 68 -6.93 3.89 10.07
N TYR A 69 -7.56 3.35 11.11
CA TYR A 69 -8.03 4.13 12.25
C TYR A 69 -6.89 4.88 12.94
N ALA A 70 -5.77 4.19 13.18
CA ALA A 70 -4.60 4.80 13.81
C ALA A 70 -3.94 5.86 12.93
N ALA A 71 -3.87 5.63 11.61
CA ALA A 71 -3.36 6.62 10.64
C ALA A 71 -4.23 7.88 10.63
N MET A 72 -5.55 7.74 10.62
CA MET A 72 -6.48 8.88 10.69
C MET A 72 -6.41 9.64 12.03
N GLY A 73 -6.00 8.96 13.10
CA GLY A 73 -5.73 9.57 14.41
C GLY A 73 -4.36 10.23 14.55
N GLY A 74 -3.52 10.23 13.50
CA GLY A 74 -2.16 10.78 13.53
C GLY A 74 -1.19 9.95 14.38
N ALA A 75 -1.47 8.66 14.59
CA ALA A 75 -0.63 7.77 15.37
C ALA A 75 0.39 7.02 14.50
N LEU A 76 1.64 6.99 14.95
CA LEU A 76 2.66 6.11 14.36
C LEU A 76 2.30 4.65 14.68
N SER A 77 2.07 3.86 13.64
CA SER A 77 1.64 2.46 13.74
C SER A 77 2.58 1.54 12.97
N VAL A 78 2.77 0.32 13.46
CA VAL A 78 3.70 -0.65 12.88
C VAL A 78 2.99 -1.97 12.61
N LEU A 79 3.07 -2.44 11.37
CA LEU A 79 2.64 -3.79 10.99
C LEU A 79 3.84 -4.74 11.03
N THR A 80 3.80 -5.72 11.92
CA THR A 80 4.82 -6.76 12.03
C THR A 80 4.31 -8.11 11.52
N GLY A 81 5.24 -9.00 11.18
CA GLY A 81 4.93 -10.33 10.68
C GLY A 81 6.11 -10.91 9.91
N GLU A 82 6.14 -12.23 9.77
CA GLU A 82 7.19 -12.93 9.02
C GLU A 82 7.14 -12.60 7.51
N VAL A 83 8.23 -12.94 6.81
CA VAL A 83 8.31 -12.80 5.36
C VAL A 83 7.25 -13.69 4.70
N GLY A 84 6.56 -13.17 3.69
CA GLY A 84 5.51 -13.91 2.98
C GLY A 84 4.10 -13.81 3.59
N LEU A 85 3.91 -13.15 4.74
CA LEU A 85 2.58 -12.94 5.35
C LEU A 85 1.77 -11.79 4.72
N GLY A 86 2.11 -11.34 3.52
CA GLY A 86 1.31 -10.34 2.81
C GLY A 86 1.34 -8.91 3.38
N LYS A 87 2.35 -8.54 4.19
CA LYS A 87 2.49 -7.17 4.73
C LYS A 87 2.44 -6.08 3.66
N THR A 88 3.21 -6.24 2.57
CA THR A 88 3.18 -5.34 1.42
C THR A 88 1.79 -5.29 0.76
N LEU A 89 1.08 -6.42 0.72
CA LEU A 89 -0.28 -6.48 0.16
C LEU A 89 -1.26 -5.69 1.04
N ILE A 90 -1.12 -5.77 2.37
CA ILE A 90 -1.86 -4.95 3.33
C ILE A 90 -1.56 -3.46 3.12
N CYS A 91 -0.28 -3.06 3.01
CA CYS A 91 0.11 -1.67 2.74
C CYS A 91 -0.52 -1.15 1.43
N ARG A 92 -0.49 -1.96 0.36
CA ARG A 92 -1.12 -1.62 -0.92
C ARG A 92 -2.63 -1.51 -0.83
N LYS A 93 -3.27 -2.37 -0.03
CA LYS A 93 -4.72 -2.31 0.20
C LYS A 93 -5.10 -1.00 0.89
N ILE A 94 -4.42 -0.65 1.98
CA ILE A 94 -4.60 0.62 2.71
C ILE A 94 -4.37 1.82 1.76
N LEU A 95 -3.31 1.79 0.96
CA LEU A 95 -3.05 2.83 -0.04
C LEU A 95 -4.21 2.98 -1.05
N SER A 96 -4.74 1.86 -1.53
CA SER A 96 -5.89 1.84 -2.44
C SER A 96 -7.16 2.40 -1.78
N ASP A 97 -7.38 2.06 -0.51
CA ASP A 97 -8.56 2.50 0.25
C ASP A 97 -8.51 4.01 0.52
N PHE A 98 -7.34 4.55 0.88
CA PHE A 98 -7.15 5.99 1.00
C PHE A 98 -7.26 6.73 -0.33
N SER A 99 -6.74 6.16 -1.43
CA SER A 99 -6.82 6.76 -2.76
C SER A 99 -8.25 6.84 -3.30
N ALA A 100 -9.16 6.02 -2.79
CA ALA A 100 -10.59 6.08 -3.13
C ALA A 100 -11.32 7.23 -2.41
N THR A 101 -10.65 7.95 -1.50
CA THR A 101 -11.21 9.07 -0.76
C THR A 101 -10.52 10.38 -1.12
N ASP A 102 -11.29 11.46 -1.27
CA ASP A 102 -10.72 12.80 -1.49
C ASP A 102 -10.20 13.45 -0.19
N THR A 103 -10.34 12.78 0.96
CA THR A 103 -9.99 13.29 2.29
C THR A 103 -8.58 12.92 2.73
N VAL A 104 -7.89 12.05 2.00
CA VAL A 104 -6.55 11.56 2.37
C VAL A 104 -5.58 11.73 1.20
N LYS A 105 -4.41 12.27 1.49
CA LYS A 105 -3.27 12.37 0.58
C LYS A 105 -2.19 11.42 1.09
N THR A 106 -1.66 10.55 0.24
CA THR A 106 -0.72 9.50 0.66
C THR A 106 0.67 9.69 0.05
N ALA A 107 1.72 9.41 0.84
CA ALA A 107 3.07 9.13 0.34
C ALA A 107 3.41 7.67 0.64
N TYR A 108 3.94 6.93 -0.34
CA TYR A 108 4.19 5.49 -0.19
C TYR A 108 5.60 5.11 -0.60
N LEU A 109 6.40 4.72 0.39
CA LEU A 109 7.78 4.32 0.20
C LEU A 109 7.89 2.79 0.27
N LEU A 110 7.83 2.10 -0.87
CA LEU A 110 8.04 0.64 -0.95
C LEU A 110 9.49 0.25 -0.62
N ASN A 111 10.45 1.07 -1.05
CA ASN A 111 11.88 0.87 -0.81
C ASN A 111 12.46 2.17 -0.24
N PRO A 112 12.39 2.38 1.08
CA PRO A 112 12.74 3.66 1.67
C PRO A 112 14.25 3.92 1.55
N PRO A 113 14.66 5.15 1.18
CA PRO A 113 16.05 5.56 1.27
C PRO A 113 16.55 5.48 2.71
N GLN A 114 17.81 5.08 2.87
CA GLN A 114 18.48 5.02 4.18
C GLN A 114 19.09 6.36 4.62
N ASP A 115 18.88 7.40 3.83
CA ASP A 115 19.26 8.77 4.14
C ASP A 115 17.99 9.63 4.29
N PHE A 116 17.96 10.43 5.34
CA PHE A 116 16.77 11.22 5.68
C PHE A 116 16.45 12.26 4.60
N GLY A 117 17.45 12.91 4.00
CA GLY A 117 17.23 13.90 2.94
C GLY A 117 16.59 13.27 1.70
N TYR A 118 17.09 12.12 1.25
CA TYR A 118 16.50 11.38 0.14
C TYR A 118 15.11 10.82 0.48
N LEU A 119 14.86 10.38 1.72
CA LEU A 119 13.54 9.98 2.17
C LEU A 119 12.56 11.13 2.02
N MET A 120 12.91 12.32 2.51
CA MET A 120 12.08 13.51 2.41
C MET A 120 11.81 13.95 0.97
N VAL A 121 12.82 13.88 0.10
CA VAL A 121 12.68 14.16 -1.33
C VAL A 121 11.61 13.24 -1.96
N ASN A 122 11.61 11.96 -1.61
CA ASN A 122 10.62 11.01 -2.11
C ASN A 122 9.22 11.30 -1.55
N VAL A 123 9.11 11.61 -0.26
CA VAL A 123 7.82 11.99 0.35
C VAL A 123 7.24 13.24 -0.31
N ILE A 124 8.03 14.30 -0.46
CA ILE A 124 7.59 15.54 -1.10
C ILE A 124 7.15 15.26 -2.54
N TYR A 125 7.90 14.42 -3.27
CA TYR A 125 7.53 14.05 -4.62
C TYR A 125 6.19 13.30 -4.69
N ASP A 126 5.95 12.31 -3.82
CA ASP A 126 4.68 11.58 -3.83
C ASP A 126 3.49 12.51 -3.52
N LEU A 127 3.69 13.49 -2.63
CA LEU A 127 2.63 14.43 -2.25
C LEU A 127 2.37 15.51 -3.31
N THR A 128 3.38 15.92 -4.08
CA THR A 128 3.29 17.13 -4.95
C THR A 128 3.52 16.87 -6.43
N GLY A 129 4.16 15.75 -6.78
CA GLY A 129 4.71 15.49 -8.12
C GLY A 129 5.97 16.30 -8.44
N VAL A 130 6.47 17.13 -7.52
CA VAL A 130 7.60 18.03 -7.74
C VAL A 130 8.90 17.39 -7.26
N ARG A 131 9.91 17.37 -8.14
CA ARG A 131 11.26 16.90 -7.78
C ARG A 131 12.01 18.03 -7.07
N VAL A 132 12.29 17.83 -5.80
CA VAL A 132 13.26 18.62 -5.03
C VAL A 132 14.61 17.90 -5.03
N GLN A 133 15.71 18.65 -5.00
CA GLN A 133 17.05 18.06 -4.87
C GLN A 133 17.56 18.27 -3.45
N PRO A 134 18.20 17.27 -2.81
CA PRO A 134 18.88 17.46 -1.54
C PRO A 134 19.98 18.51 -1.70
N ARG A 135 20.03 19.49 -0.79
CA ARG A 135 21.14 20.45 -0.68
C ARG A 135 22.15 19.91 0.31
N SER A 136 23.43 19.96 -0.04
CA SER A 136 24.52 19.44 0.81
C SER A 136 24.45 20.02 2.22
N GLY A 137 24.28 19.14 3.21
CA GLY A 137 24.47 19.44 4.64
C GLY A 137 23.30 20.13 5.35
N ASN A 138 22.17 20.41 4.69
CA ASN A 138 21.03 21.02 5.36
C ASN A 138 19.69 20.49 4.85
N ASN A 139 19.06 19.58 5.60
CA ASN A 139 17.72 19.06 5.31
C ASN A 139 16.60 19.95 5.86
N HIS A 140 16.90 21.05 6.55
CA HIS A 140 15.91 21.92 7.20
C HIS A 140 14.90 22.46 6.19
N TYR A 141 15.34 22.90 5.01
CA TYR A 141 14.41 23.40 3.99
C TYR A 141 13.44 22.32 3.48
N LEU A 142 13.83 21.03 3.51
CA LEU A 142 12.91 19.93 3.16
C LEU A 142 11.83 19.79 4.24
N VAL A 143 12.18 20.01 5.51
CA VAL A 143 11.23 19.98 6.63
C VAL A 143 10.27 21.16 6.55
N GLU A 144 10.79 22.36 6.26
CA GLU A 144 9.97 23.55 6.02
C GLU A 144 9.02 23.36 4.83
N GLU A 145 9.51 22.76 3.74
CA GLU A 145 8.70 22.49 2.55
C GLU A 145 7.60 21.47 2.85
N LEU A 146 7.94 20.36 3.51
CA LEU A 146 6.96 19.37 3.95
C LEU A 146 5.91 20.00 4.86
N TYR A 147 6.33 20.84 5.82
CA TYR A 147 5.40 21.54 6.71
C TYR A 147 4.44 22.47 5.94
N ARG A 148 4.93 23.20 4.93
CA ARG A 148 4.07 24.01 4.06
C ARG A 148 3.04 23.13 3.33
N ILE A 149 3.47 22.00 2.77
CA ILE A 149 2.59 21.05 2.08
C ILE A 149 1.51 20.55 3.05
N LEU A 150 1.89 20.11 4.26
CA LEU A 150 0.94 19.65 5.28
C LEU A 150 -0.10 20.73 5.62
N LEU A 151 0.31 22.00 5.76
CA LEU A 151 -0.60 23.12 5.99
C LEU A 151 -1.56 23.36 4.82
N GLU A 152 -1.10 23.21 3.57
CA GLU A 152 -1.93 23.38 2.38
C GLU A 152 -2.97 22.27 2.25
N GLU A 153 -2.58 21.03 2.53
CA GLU A 153 -3.48 19.87 2.55
C GLU A 153 -4.52 20.01 3.68
N ALA A 154 -4.10 20.43 4.87
CA ALA A 154 -5.01 20.68 5.99
C ALA A 154 -6.05 21.78 5.69
N LYS A 155 -5.67 22.85 4.97
CA LYS A 155 -6.61 23.92 4.56
C LYS A 155 -7.72 23.44 3.64
N VAL A 156 -7.45 22.42 2.82
CA VAL A 156 -8.46 21.79 1.95
C VAL A 156 -9.13 20.58 2.62
N GLY A 157 -8.90 20.37 3.91
CA GLY A 157 -9.52 19.31 4.69
C GLY A 157 -8.96 17.91 4.40
N ARG A 158 -7.75 17.82 3.85
CA ARG A 158 -7.07 16.54 3.58
C ARG A 158 -6.04 16.22 4.65
N GLN A 159 -6.07 14.99 5.13
CA GLN A 159 -5.02 14.44 5.99
C GLN A 159 -3.90 13.81 5.16
N VAL A 160 -2.67 13.90 5.65
CA VAL A 160 -1.51 13.30 4.97
C VAL A 160 -1.09 12.02 5.69
N VAL A 161 -1.01 10.91 4.96
CA VAL A 161 -0.56 9.62 5.50
C VAL A 161 0.72 9.18 4.81
N LEU A 162 1.77 8.93 5.59
CA LEU A 162 3.02 8.35 5.14
C LEU A 162 3.04 6.85 5.42
N ILE A 163 3.12 6.05 4.37
CA ILE A 163 3.23 4.59 4.45
C ILE A 163 4.67 4.23 4.05
N ILE A 164 5.39 3.54 4.93
CA ILE A 164 6.75 3.07 4.68
C ILE A 164 6.73 1.55 4.73
N ASP A 165 6.93 0.91 3.57
CA ASP A 165 7.18 -0.52 3.51
C ASP A 165 8.65 -0.82 3.80
N GLU A 166 8.95 -2.05 4.21
CA GLU A 166 10.32 -2.48 4.51
C GLU A 166 11.04 -1.54 5.52
N ALA A 167 10.28 -0.91 6.43
CA ALA A 167 10.79 0.08 7.38
C ALA A 167 11.91 -0.43 8.30
N HIS A 168 12.03 -1.75 8.46
CA HIS A 168 13.14 -2.38 9.17
C HIS A 168 14.51 -2.14 8.51
N ARG A 169 14.54 -1.67 7.25
CA ARG A 169 15.76 -1.29 6.53
C ARG A 169 16.24 0.13 6.87
N LEU A 170 15.43 0.93 7.56
CA LEU A 170 15.78 2.29 7.94
C LEU A 170 16.78 2.30 9.10
N PRO A 171 17.86 3.08 9.03
CA PRO A 171 18.72 3.34 10.18
C PRO A 171 17.96 4.03 11.31
N ALA A 172 18.40 3.83 12.55
CA ALA A 172 17.79 4.42 13.74
C ALA A 172 17.68 5.95 13.64
N GLU A 173 18.69 6.62 13.07
CA GLU A 173 18.71 8.07 12.88
C GLU A 173 17.61 8.55 11.92
N VAL A 174 17.31 7.77 10.87
CA VAL A 174 16.22 8.08 9.92
C VAL A 174 14.86 7.82 10.56
N LEU A 175 14.71 6.74 11.32
CA LEU A 175 13.49 6.46 12.09
C LEU A 175 13.20 7.56 13.11
N GLU A 176 14.23 8.07 13.79
CA GLU A 176 14.09 9.21 14.70
C GLU A 176 13.64 10.46 13.95
N GLY A 177 14.21 10.73 12.77
CA GLY A 177 13.72 11.79 11.88
C GLY A 177 12.22 11.65 11.56
N VAL A 178 11.78 10.45 11.18
CA VAL A 178 10.35 10.17 10.92
C VAL A 178 9.50 10.37 12.18
N ARG A 179 9.96 9.93 13.36
CA ARG A 179 9.28 10.14 14.65
C ARG A 179 9.14 11.64 14.98
N LEU A 180 10.12 12.45 14.62
CA LEU A 180 10.05 13.90 14.82
C LEU A 180 9.01 14.55 13.89
N LEU A 181 8.82 14.05 12.67
CA LEU A 181 7.79 14.54 11.75
C LEU A 181 6.37 14.36 12.32
N THR A 182 6.10 13.30 13.08
CA THR A 182 4.78 13.08 13.69
C THR A 182 4.48 14.04 14.85
N ASN A 183 5.48 14.79 15.34
CA ASN A 183 5.30 15.81 16.37
C ASN A 183 5.13 17.22 15.77
N LEU A 184 4.99 17.33 14.44
CA LEU A 184 4.66 18.60 13.79
C LEU A 184 3.22 18.98 14.12
N GLU A 185 3.04 19.65 15.25
CA GLU A 185 1.75 20.21 15.67
C GLU A 185 1.59 21.63 15.11
N THR A 186 0.40 21.97 14.63
CA THR A 186 -0.01 23.37 14.53
C THR A 186 -0.72 23.78 15.82
N SER A 187 -0.66 25.07 16.15
CA SER A 187 -1.21 25.68 17.37
C SER A 187 -2.71 25.49 17.61
N LYS A 188 -3.43 24.72 16.77
CA LYS A 188 -4.83 24.33 16.97
C LYS A 188 -5.17 22.86 16.68
N GLN A 189 -4.38 22.10 15.90
CA GLN A 189 -4.63 20.67 15.63
C GLN A 189 -3.32 19.90 15.26
N LYS A 190 -3.32 18.58 15.51
CA LYS A 190 -2.34 17.66 14.91
C LYS A 190 -2.56 17.62 13.40
N LEU A 191 -1.48 17.79 12.63
CA LEU A 191 -1.48 17.72 11.15
C LEU A 191 -1.32 16.27 10.68
#